data_AF-A0A5M8PK64-F1
#
_entry.id   AF-A0A5M8PK64-F1
#
_cell.length_a   1.000
_cell.length_b   1.000
_cell.length_c   1.000
_cell.angle_alpha   90.00
_cell.angle_beta   90.00
_cell.angle_gamma   90.00
#
_symmetry.space_group_name_H-M   'P 1'
#
loop_
_entity.id
_entity.type
_entity.pdbx_description
1 polymer ?
#
loop_
_entity_poly.entity_id
_entity_poly.type
_entity_poly.pdbx_seq_one_letter_code
_entity_poly.pdbx_strand_id
1 'polypeptide(L)'
;MLSVQLFSILRHVTVNGDATPDEGHGSEAGLTLVSKTYVVSDNMRAFPFPLALCLMATLLQTFPILTSSTPVPLSQRSEFCSNAQTTVAGTMLHRRSVVPSDVSPLPPRSARASDAVWCISGTRTYLHVRITAALASTAVIPVLSDAYNSVYAHLHTSGDGLVAGGNFKYTLDRMVVDIWNANNHQCTWGVLGSALWGLMQYMQTNGIWGSAVFLVYDGSNVVGNGMLSLTSGT
;
A
#
# COMPACT_ATOMS: atom_id res chain seq x y z
N MET A 1 16.15 35.36 -6.06
CA MET A 1 16.94 35.06 -7.26
C MET A 1 16.82 33.57 -7.53
N LEU A 2 16.40 33.23 -8.74
CA LEU A 2 16.12 31.88 -9.25
C LEU A 2 17.38 30.99 -9.23
N SER A 3 17.19 29.69 -9.00
CA SER A 3 17.70 28.69 -9.95
C SER A 3 17.01 27.34 -9.72
N VAL A 4 16.20 26.94 -10.69
CA VAL A 4 15.61 25.61 -10.84
C VAL A 4 16.52 24.86 -11.82
N GLN A 5 17.09 23.73 -11.41
CA GLN A 5 17.74 22.80 -12.33
C GLN A 5 16.96 21.49 -12.37
N LEU A 6 16.28 21.31 -13.51
CA LEU A 6 15.59 20.13 -13.96
C LEU A 6 16.64 19.17 -14.55
N PHE A 7 16.77 17.95 -14.03
CA PHE A 7 17.49 16.87 -14.71
C PHE A 7 16.51 15.75 -15.05
N SER A 8 16.24 15.63 -16.35
CA SER A 8 15.59 14.50 -17.01
C SER A 8 16.70 13.63 -17.59
N ILE A 9 16.77 12.35 -17.22
CA ILE A 9 17.60 11.37 -17.93
C ILE A 9 16.78 10.11 -18.18
N LEU A 10 16.73 9.78 -19.47
CA LEU A 10 16.04 8.67 -20.10
C LEU A 10 16.44 7.31 -19.52
N ARG A 11 15.44 6.43 -19.36
CA ARG A 11 15.65 4.98 -19.22
C ARG A 11 15.87 4.38 -20.60
N HIS A 12 17.08 3.90 -20.86
CA HIS A 12 17.36 2.92 -21.91
C HIS A 12 17.05 1.52 -21.35
N VAL A 13 16.10 0.81 -21.96
CA VAL A 13 15.85 -0.61 -21.70
C VAL A 13 16.41 -1.39 -22.88
N THR A 14 17.50 -2.10 -22.67
CA THR A 14 18.04 -3.11 -23.60
C THR A 14 17.60 -4.48 -23.12
N VAL A 15 16.82 -5.16 -23.95
CA VAL A 15 16.45 -6.57 -23.78
C VAL A 15 17.48 -7.39 -24.55
N ASN A 16 18.39 -8.06 -23.84
CA ASN A 16 19.25 -9.08 -24.44
C ASN A 16 18.55 -10.43 -24.29
N GLY A 17 18.02 -10.92 -25.41
CA GLY A 17 17.59 -12.31 -25.56
C GLY A 17 18.77 -13.15 -26.01
N ASP A 18 19.16 -14.11 -25.18
CA ASP A 18 20.20 -15.10 -25.48
C ASP A 18 19.50 -16.37 -25.96
N ALA A 19 19.70 -16.73 -27.23
CA ALA A 19 19.12 -17.90 -27.87
C ALA A 19 20.25 -18.80 -28.39
N THR A 20 20.30 -20.00 -27.83
CA THR A 20 21.16 -21.13 -28.22
C THR A 20 20.77 -21.67 -29.61
N PRO A 21 21.71 -22.02 -30.49
CA PRO A 21 21.40 -22.77 -31.71
C PRO A 21 21.57 -24.27 -31.48
N ASP A 22 20.56 -25.04 -31.88
CA ASP A 22 20.68 -26.48 -32.09
C ASP A 22 20.05 -26.85 -33.45
N GLU A 23 20.56 -27.95 -33.99
CA GLU A 23 20.63 -28.36 -35.38
C GLU A 23 19.31 -28.49 -36.17
N GLY A 24 19.44 -28.39 -37.51
CA GLY A 24 19.02 -29.53 -38.34
C GLY A 24 17.99 -29.28 -39.46
N HIS A 25 18.46 -29.59 -40.67
CA HIS A 25 17.72 -30.14 -41.82
C HIS A 25 16.89 -29.18 -42.69
N GLY A 26 17.20 -29.24 -43.98
CA GLY A 26 16.69 -28.36 -45.01
C GLY A 26 15.52 -28.91 -45.80
N SER A 27 15.02 -28.07 -46.71
CA SER A 27 14.45 -28.47 -47.99
C SER A 27 14.27 -27.23 -48.85
N GLU A 28 14.77 -27.29 -50.07
CA GLU A 28 14.64 -26.29 -51.11
C GLU A 28 13.19 -26.18 -51.61
N ALA A 29 12.72 -24.95 -51.84
CA ALA A 29 11.69 -24.68 -52.84
C ALA A 29 11.83 -23.22 -53.31
N GLY A 30 12.38 -23.05 -54.52
CA GLY A 30 12.41 -21.77 -55.20
C GLY A 30 11.05 -21.42 -55.83
N LEU A 31 10.77 -20.13 -56.00
CA LEU A 31 9.87 -19.63 -57.06
C LEU A 31 10.04 -18.11 -57.25
N THR A 32 10.83 -17.80 -58.29
CA THR A 32 10.64 -16.77 -59.32
C THR A 32 9.78 -15.52 -59.02
N LEU A 33 10.46 -14.38 -58.89
CA LEU A 33 9.90 -13.02 -58.96
C LEU A 33 9.72 -12.60 -60.43
N VAL A 34 8.47 -12.42 -60.86
CA VAL A 34 8.12 -11.83 -62.17
C VAL A 34 8.04 -10.31 -62.00
N SER A 35 9.06 -9.61 -62.52
CA SER A 35 9.05 -8.15 -62.66
C SER A 35 8.27 -7.76 -63.92
N LYS A 36 7.31 -6.85 -63.78
CA LYS A 36 6.56 -6.28 -64.90
C LYS A 36 6.68 -4.75 -64.86
N THR A 37 7.52 -4.24 -65.73
CA THR A 37 7.67 -2.81 -66.03
C THR A 37 6.57 -2.40 -67.01
N TYR A 38 5.83 -1.34 -66.70
CA TYR A 38 4.98 -0.65 -67.66
C TYR A 38 5.36 0.82 -67.69
N VAL A 39 5.56 1.34 -68.90
CA VAL A 39 5.84 2.75 -69.22
C VAL A 39 4.73 3.21 -70.17
N VAL A 40 4.56 4.54 -70.29
CA VAL A 40 3.86 5.29 -71.36
C VAL A 40 2.36 5.52 -71.03
N SER A 41 1.74 6.70 -71.16
CA SER A 41 2.12 8.05 -71.61
C SER A 41 1.01 9.00 -71.16
N ASP A 42 1.37 10.26 -70.91
CA ASP A 42 0.47 11.41 -70.79
C ASP A 42 -0.45 11.57 -72.01
N ASN A 43 -1.70 11.99 -71.78
CA ASN A 43 -2.30 13.14 -72.47
C ASN A 43 -3.71 13.52 -71.95
N MET A 44 -3.78 14.75 -71.45
CA MET A 44 -4.82 15.79 -71.62
C MET A 44 -6.27 15.60 -71.13
N ARG A 45 -6.57 16.45 -70.12
CA ARG A 45 -7.71 17.41 -70.03
C ARG A 45 -9.14 16.85 -69.91
N ALA A 46 -9.70 16.97 -68.70
CA ALA A 46 -11.06 17.48 -68.48
C ALA A 46 -11.25 17.86 -66.99
N PHE A 47 -12.08 18.89 -66.77
CA PHE A 47 -12.31 19.61 -65.52
C PHE A 47 -12.90 18.77 -64.36
N PRO A 48 -12.79 19.26 -63.10
CA PRO A 48 -12.91 18.45 -61.89
C PRO A 48 -14.16 18.77 -61.07
N PHE A 49 -15.24 17.98 -61.13
CA PHE A 49 -16.34 18.05 -60.16
C PHE A 49 -17.15 16.74 -60.27
N PRO A 50 -16.84 15.68 -59.49
CA PRO A 50 -17.53 15.49 -58.22
C PRO A 50 -16.73 14.65 -57.18
N LEU A 51 -15.39 14.71 -57.13
CA LEU A 51 -14.61 13.95 -56.15
C LEU A 51 -14.56 14.59 -54.75
N ALA A 52 -15.11 15.79 -54.57
CA ALA A 52 -15.14 16.48 -53.27
C ALA A 52 -16.21 15.93 -52.30
N LEU A 53 -17.20 15.18 -52.77
CA LEU A 53 -18.31 14.71 -51.90
C LEU A 53 -18.02 13.38 -51.18
N CYS A 54 -17.14 12.52 -51.72
CA CYS A 54 -16.79 11.25 -51.07
C CYS A 54 -15.71 11.37 -49.98
N LEU A 55 -14.97 12.48 -49.91
CA LEU A 55 -13.89 12.67 -48.95
C LEU A 55 -14.36 13.23 -47.58
N MET A 56 -15.60 13.71 -47.50
CA MET A 56 -16.22 14.14 -46.24
C MET A 56 -16.98 13.01 -45.51
N ALA A 57 -17.24 11.88 -46.17
CA ALA A 57 -17.97 10.75 -45.57
C ALA A 57 -17.07 9.82 -44.73
N THR A 58 -15.75 9.80 -44.97
CA THR A 58 -14.80 8.92 -44.26
C THR A 58 -14.15 9.59 -43.03
N LEU A 59 -14.27 10.91 -42.88
CA LEU A 59 -13.78 11.63 -41.68
C LEU A 59 -14.75 11.59 -40.48
N LEU A 60 -15.95 11.03 -40.65
CA LEU A 60 -16.95 10.92 -39.58
C LEU A 60 -16.90 9.57 -38.81
N GLN A 61 -15.99 8.65 -39.16
CA GLN A 61 -15.93 7.31 -38.52
C GLN A 61 -14.77 7.11 -37.53
N THR A 62 -13.97 8.15 -37.26
CA THR A 62 -12.94 8.12 -36.22
C THR A 62 -13.25 9.09 -35.08
N PHE A 63 -14.52 9.24 -34.71
CA PHE A 63 -14.82 9.76 -33.37
C PHE A 63 -14.54 8.62 -32.39
N PRO A 64 -13.45 8.65 -31.60
CA PRO A 64 -13.42 7.83 -30.41
C PRO A 64 -14.66 8.23 -29.63
N ILE A 65 -15.56 7.27 -29.40
CA ILE A 65 -16.58 7.45 -28.39
C ILE A 65 -15.76 7.70 -27.12
N LEU A 66 -15.72 8.95 -26.68
CA LEU A 66 -15.31 9.33 -25.34
C LEU A 66 -16.39 8.74 -24.42
N THR A 67 -16.43 7.41 -24.30
CA THR A 67 -16.95 6.78 -23.10
C THR A 67 -15.98 7.24 -22.03
N SER A 68 -16.30 8.38 -21.42
CA SER A 68 -15.77 8.78 -20.13
C SER A 68 -16.29 7.75 -19.11
N SER A 69 -15.80 6.52 -19.22
CA SER A 69 -15.67 5.62 -18.09
C SER A 69 -14.49 6.14 -17.28
N THR A 70 -14.57 7.39 -16.81
CA THR A 70 -13.84 7.77 -15.62
C THR A 70 -14.43 6.88 -14.55
N PRO A 71 -13.74 5.82 -14.08
CA PRO A 71 -14.20 5.11 -12.91
C PRO A 71 -14.39 6.18 -11.85
N VAL A 72 -15.63 6.38 -11.39
CA VAL A 72 -15.86 7.21 -10.22
C VAL A 72 -14.97 6.60 -9.15
N PRO A 73 -13.95 7.31 -8.64
CA PRO A 73 -13.10 6.76 -7.60
C PRO A 73 -14.06 6.41 -6.47
N LEU A 74 -14.21 5.11 -6.21
CA LEU A 74 -15.01 4.63 -5.10
C LEU A 74 -14.39 5.28 -3.88
N SER A 75 -15.13 6.20 -3.26
CA SER A 75 -14.73 6.78 -1.99
C SER A 75 -14.37 5.62 -1.06
N GLN A 76 -13.17 5.68 -0.47
CA GLN A 76 -12.70 4.64 0.42
C GLN A 76 -13.77 4.42 1.49
N ARG A 77 -14.28 3.17 1.56
CA ARG A 77 -15.28 2.83 2.57
C ARG A 77 -14.65 3.06 3.93
N SER A 78 -15.39 3.74 4.81
CA SER A 78 -14.97 3.92 6.19
C SER A 78 -14.75 2.56 6.85
N GLU A 79 -13.57 2.35 7.42
CA GLU A 79 -13.28 1.18 8.24
C GLU A 79 -13.70 1.46 9.69
N PHE A 80 -14.17 0.43 10.40
CA PHE A 80 -14.66 0.54 11.77
C PHE A 80 -13.76 -0.21 12.73
N CYS A 81 -13.67 0.30 13.96
CA CYS A 81 -12.85 -0.28 15.01
C CYS A 81 -13.44 -1.62 15.49
N SER A 82 -12.60 -2.66 15.59
CA SER A 82 -13.03 -3.98 16.09
C SER A 82 -13.42 -3.95 17.57
N ASN A 83 -12.83 -3.03 18.34
CA ASN A 83 -13.16 -2.79 19.76
C ASN A 83 -14.24 -1.72 19.98
N ALA A 84 -14.78 -1.12 18.91
CA ALA A 84 -15.86 -0.14 18.96
C ALA A 84 -16.56 -0.09 17.61
N GLN A 85 -17.50 -1.02 17.39
CA GLN A 85 -18.08 -1.31 16.06
C GLN A 85 -18.79 -0.11 15.42
N THR A 86 -19.20 0.89 16.21
CA THR A 86 -19.83 2.13 15.72
C THR A 86 -18.84 3.28 15.52
N THR A 87 -17.56 3.08 15.83
CA THR A 87 -16.51 4.10 15.70
C THR A 87 -15.74 3.88 14.42
N VAL A 88 -15.69 4.92 13.58
CA VAL A 88 -14.87 4.94 12.37
C VAL A 88 -13.39 5.06 12.76
N ALA A 89 -12.54 4.21 12.19
CA ALA A 89 -11.10 4.25 12.45
C ALA A 89 -10.50 5.62 12.11
N GLY A 90 -9.57 6.08 12.94
CA GLY A 90 -8.97 7.42 12.81
C GLY A 90 -9.81 8.57 13.40
N THR A 91 -11.04 8.30 13.85
CA THR A 91 -11.82 9.25 14.65
C THR A 91 -11.50 9.10 16.13
N MET A 92 -11.78 10.13 16.92
CA MET A 92 -11.47 10.11 18.36
C MET A 92 -12.35 9.10 19.08
N LEU A 93 -11.75 8.02 19.58
CA LEU A 93 -12.49 7.00 20.34
C LEU A 93 -12.77 7.52 21.76
N HIS A 94 -14.02 7.91 22.02
CA HIS A 94 -14.43 8.38 23.34
C HIS A 94 -14.50 7.19 24.32
N ARG A 95 -14.09 7.38 25.57
CA ARG A 95 -14.11 6.29 26.57
C ARG A 95 -15.48 5.61 26.71
N ARG A 96 -16.57 6.36 26.50
CA ARG A 96 -17.95 5.86 26.61
C ARG A 96 -18.46 5.12 25.37
N SER A 97 -17.74 5.13 24.25
CA SER A 97 -18.12 4.40 23.03
C SER A 97 -17.50 3.00 22.95
N VAL A 98 -16.73 2.60 23.96
CA VAL A 98 -16.26 1.22 24.11
C VAL A 98 -17.45 0.38 24.54
N VAL A 99 -17.97 -0.43 23.64
CA VAL A 99 -19.10 -1.31 23.92
C VAL A 99 -18.62 -2.43 24.85
N PRO A 100 -19.25 -2.66 26.02
CA PRO A 100 -18.98 -3.85 26.83
C PRO A 100 -19.27 -5.10 25.99
N SER A 101 -18.38 -6.08 26.03
CA SER A 101 -18.44 -7.31 25.22
C SER A 101 -19.75 -8.12 25.34
N ASP A 102 -20.67 -7.76 26.25
CA ASP A 102 -21.88 -8.49 26.58
C ASP A 102 -23.14 -8.14 25.75
N VAL A 103 -23.12 -7.14 24.85
CA VAL A 103 -24.37 -6.70 24.16
C VAL A 103 -24.26 -6.56 22.62
N SER A 104 -23.16 -6.99 21.98
CA SER A 104 -23.09 -6.90 20.51
C SER A 104 -23.79 -8.09 19.83
N PRO A 105 -24.71 -7.88 18.87
CA PRO A 105 -25.15 -8.92 17.96
C PRO A 105 -23.93 -9.52 17.26
N LEU A 106 -23.92 -10.85 17.14
CA LEU A 106 -22.87 -11.67 16.53
C LEU A 106 -22.09 -10.91 15.44
N PRO A 107 -20.77 -10.68 15.60
CA PRO A 107 -19.99 -10.02 14.56
C PRO A 107 -20.03 -10.85 13.26
N PRO A 108 -19.99 -10.20 12.09
CA PRO A 108 -19.82 -10.90 10.83
C PRO A 108 -18.62 -11.84 10.91
N ARG A 109 -18.82 -13.08 10.46
CA ARG A 109 -17.94 -14.25 10.60
C ARG A 109 -16.59 -14.16 9.84
N SER A 110 -16.09 -12.97 9.53
CA SER A 110 -15.01 -12.76 8.56
C SER A 110 -13.70 -12.17 9.10
N ALA A 111 -13.63 -11.66 10.32
CA ALA A 111 -12.33 -11.34 10.91
C ALA A 111 -11.76 -12.63 11.53
N ARG A 112 -10.78 -13.26 10.88
CA ARG A 112 -9.86 -14.12 11.65
C ARG A 112 -9.40 -13.27 12.82
N ALA A 113 -9.56 -13.73 14.05
CA ALA A 113 -9.19 -12.95 15.24
C ALA A 113 -7.74 -12.41 15.17
N SER A 114 -6.90 -13.01 14.32
CA SER A 114 -5.55 -12.61 13.98
C SER A 114 -5.39 -11.44 12.99
N ASP A 115 -6.46 -10.80 12.48
CA ASP A 115 -6.39 -9.64 11.58
C ASP A 115 -7.51 -8.65 11.94
N ALA A 116 -7.15 -7.49 12.48
CA ALA A 116 -8.12 -6.55 13.06
C ALA A 116 -7.68 -5.10 12.97
N VAL A 117 -8.66 -4.22 12.77
CA VAL A 117 -8.51 -2.76 12.96
C VAL A 117 -8.79 -2.45 14.44
N TRP A 118 -7.82 -1.91 15.17
CA TRP A 118 -7.91 -1.68 16.62
C TRP A 118 -7.68 -0.21 16.97
N CYS A 119 -8.68 0.45 17.57
CA CYS A 119 -8.60 1.88 17.86
C CYS A 119 -8.18 2.16 19.30
N ILE A 120 -7.31 3.14 19.51
CA ILE A 120 -6.78 3.47 20.83
C ILE A 120 -7.64 4.56 21.48
N SER A 121 -8.15 4.27 22.68
CA SER A 121 -9.04 5.18 23.41
C SER A 121 -8.37 6.52 23.71
N GLY A 122 -9.12 7.61 23.54
CA GLY A 122 -8.65 8.97 23.81
C GLY A 122 -7.74 9.56 22.72
N THR A 123 -7.49 8.82 21.64
CA THR A 123 -6.61 9.25 20.53
C THR A 123 -7.31 9.11 19.18
N ARG A 124 -6.66 9.59 18.12
CA ARG A 124 -6.99 9.27 16.72
C ARG A 124 -6.11 8.15 16.16
N THR A 125 -5.26 7.57 17.01
CA THR A 125 -4.36 6.49 16.65
C THR A 125 -5.13 5.17 16.58
N TYR A 126 -4.86 4.39 15.55
CA TYR A 126 -5.34 3.02 15.44
C TYR A 126 -4.33 2.12 14.75
N LEU A 127 -4.52 0.82 14.89
CA LEU A 127 -3.65 -0.19 14.32
C LEU A 127 -4.39 -1.08 13.34
N HIS A 128 -3.71 -1.50 12.28
CA HIS A 128 -4.08 -2.73 11.58
C HIS A 128 -3.15 -3.81 12.11
N VAL A 129 -3.67 -4.72 12.92
CA VAL A 129 -2.85 -5.73 13.59
C VAL A 129 -3.06 -7.08 12.92
N ARG A 130 -1.95 -7.75 12.60
CA ARG A 130 -1.96 -9.15 12.17
C ARG A 130 -1.05 -10.02 13.01
N ILE A 131 -1.61 -10.98 13.75
CA ILE A 131 -0.83 -12.00 14.48
C ILE A 131 -0.27 -13.02 13.48
N THR A 132 1.05 -13.24 13.52
CA THR A 132 1.77 -14.12 12.58
C THR A 132 2.19 -15.45 13.19
N ALA A 133 2.41 -15.51 14.50
CA ALA A 133 2.71 -16.74 15.23
C ALA A 133 2.29 -16.62 16.69
N ALA A 134 1.72 -17.67 17.28
CA ALA A 134 1.40 -17.69 18.70
C ALA A 134 2.68 -17.81 19.55
N LEU A 135 2.76 -17.04 20.63
CA LEU A 135 3.87 -17.06 21.59
C LEU A 135 3.31 -17.02 23.01
N ALA A 136 4.12 -17.45 23.98
CA ALA A 136 3.75 -17.35 25.38
C ALA A 136 3.61 -15.87 25.80
N SER A 137 2.54 -15.55 26.52
CA SER A 137 2.32 -14.19 27.07
C SER A 137 3.48 -13.75 27.97
N THR A 138 4.12 -14.69 28.67
CA THR A 138 5.30 -14.46 29.50
C THR A 138 6.52 -13.94 28.72
N ALA A 139 6.60 -14.19 27.41
CA ALA A 139 7.64 -13.64 26.55
C ALA A 139 7.23 -12.28 25.95
N VAL A 140 5.95 -12.09 25.62
CA VAL A 140 5.45 -10.90 24.92
C VAL A 140 5.17 -9.71 25.85
N ILE A 141 4.60 -9.96 27.02
CA ILE A 141 4.23 -8.89 27.96
C ILE A 141 5.43 -8.05 28.40
N PRO A 142 6.58 -8.64 28.82
CA PRO A 142 7.72 -7.84 29.27
C PRO A 142 8.26 -6.90 28.20
N VAL A 143 8.45 -7.39 26.97
CA VAL A 143 9.00 -6.56 25.88
C VAL A 143 8.08 -5.40 25.50
N LEU A 144 6.75 -5.61 25.47
CA LEU A 144 5.79 -4.55 25.17
C LEU A 144 5.67 -3.55 26.32
N SER A 145 5.64 -4.03 27.57
CA SER A 145 5.58 -3.20 28.76
C SER A 145 6.81 -2.30 28.87
N ASP A 146 8.01 -2.87 28.71
CA ASP A 146 9.25 -2.12 28.87
C ASP A 146 9.51 -1.17 27.69
N ALA A 147 9.13 -1.56 26.47
CA ALA A 147 9.11 -0.65 25.33
C ALA A 147 8.17 0.54 25.57
N TYR A 148 6.96 0.30 26.09
CA TYR A 148 6.02 1.37 26.43
C TYR A 148 6.56 2.27 27.53
N ASN A 149 7.15 1.70 28.59
CA ASN A 149 7.75 2.46 29.69
C ASN A 149 8.92 3.32 29.22
N SER A 150 9.74 2.83 28.28
CA SER A 150 10.80 3.61 27.62
C SER A 150 10.24 4.84 26.89
N VAL A 151 9.18 4.66 26.11
CA VAL A 151 8.49 5.78 25.42
C VAL A 151 7.86 6.75 26.42
N TYR A 152 7.23 6.24 27.48
CA TYR A 152 6.66 7.06 28.54
C TYR A 152 7.73 7.90 29.25
N ALA A 153 8.87 7.30 29.57
CA ALA A 153 10.01 8.02 30.16
C ALA A 153 10.54 9.12 29.22
N HIS A 154 10.60 8.88 27.91
CA HIS A 154 10.94 9.91 26.93
C HIS A 154 9.94 11.07 26.96
N LEU A 155 8.64 10.77 26.89
CA LEU A 155 7.58 11.79 26.91
C LEU A 155 7.63 12.65 28.18
N HIS A 156 7.97 12.08 29.32
CA HIS A 156 8.11 12.83 30.59
C HIS A 156 9.35 13.71 30.64
N THR A 157 10.45 13.26 30.06
CA THR A 157 11.74 13.96 30.16
C THR A 157 11.97 14.97 29.04
N SER A 158 11.47 14.66 27.84
CA SER A 158 11.76 15.39 26.60
C SER A 158 10.49 15.93 25.92
N GLY A 159 9.30 15.51 26.37
CA GLY A 159 8.04 15.87 25.73
C GLY A 159 7.72 15.02 24.51
N ASP A 160 6.68 15.41 23.78
CA ASP A 160 6.35 14.80 22.49
C ASP A 160 7.17 15.43 21.37
N GLY A 161 7.37 14.66 20.30
CA GLY A 161 8.20 15.06 19.17
C GLY A 161 8.40 13.87 18.23
N LEU A 162 9.18 14.10 17.18
CA LEU A 162 9.48 13.05 16.21
C LEU A 162 10.36 11.97 16.82
N VAL A 163 10.08 10.72 16.51
CA VAL A 163 11.00 9.61 16.79
C VAL A 163 12.27 9.84 15.97
N ALA A 164 13.40 10.03 16.65
CA ALA A 164 14.67 10.31 16.02
C ALA A 164 15.07 9.19 15.04
N GLY A 165 15.49 9.57 13.82
CA GLY A 165 15.83 8.61 12.77
C GLY A 165 14.63 7.86 12.16
N GLY A 166 13.40 8.11 12.62
CA GLY A 166 12.19 7.47 12.11
C GLY A 166 12.11 5.97 12.39
N ASN A 167 12.91 5.45 13.32
CA ASN A 167 12.88 4.07 13.77
C ASN A 167 12.94 4.02 15.31
N PHE A 168 12.12 3.17 15.89
CA PHE A 168 12.16 2.78 17.29
C PHE A 168 12.34 1.27 17.35
N LYS A 169 13.35 0.82 18.09
CA LYS A 169 13.63 -0.58 18.31
C LYS A 169 13.88 -0.85 19.78
N TYR A 170 13.15 -1.82 20.34
CA TYR A 170 13.30 -2.27 21.70
C TYR A 170 13.47 -3.78 21.72
N THR A 171 14.54 -4.26 22.36
CA THR A 171 14.87 -5.68 22.45
C THR A 171 14.94 -6.10 23.90
N LEU A 172 14.27 -7.19 24.24
CA LEU A 172 14.34 -7.82 25.56
C LEU A 172 14.37 -9.34 25.37
N ASP A 173 15.38 -9.99 25.97
CA ASP A 173 15.69 -11.40 25.75
C ASP A 173 15.79 -11.75 24.27
N ARG A 174 14.91 -12.65 23.78
CA ARG A 174 14.82 -13.07 22.38
C ARG A 174 13.69 -12.37 21.64
N MET A 175 13.08 -11.34 22.22
CA MET A 175 11.97 -10.62 21.61
C MET A 175 12.40 -9.23 21.18
N VAL A 176 11.86 -8.78 20.07
CA VAL A 176 12.09 -7.44 19.54
C VAL A 176 10.78 -6.82 19.10
N VAL A 177 10.61 -5.54 19.46
CA VAL A 177 9.62 -4.64 18.90
C VAL A 177 10.37 -3.64 18.03
N ASP A 178 10.05 -3.60 16.74
CA ASP A 178 10.64 -2.70 15.77
C ASP A 178 9.51 -1.92 15.09
N ILE A 179 9.57 -0.60 15.13
CA ILE A 179 8.58 0.31 14.54
C ILE A 179 9.34 1.34 13.71
N TRP A 180 9.00 1.47 12.43
CA TRP A 180 9.69 2.36 11.50
C TRP A 180 8.73 3.17 10.65
N ASN A 181 9.23 4.29 10.14
CA ASN A 181 8.53 5.24 9.30
C ASN A 181 7.84 4.55 8.11
N ALA A 182 6.57 4.90 7.88
CA ALA A 182 5.82 4.49 6.70
C ALA A 182 5.94 5.53 5.58
N ASN A 183 6.91 5.33 4.68
CA ASN A 183 7.05 6.10 3.43
C ASN A 183 7.02 7.63 3.63
N ASN A 184 7.93 8.14 4.47
CA ASN A 184 8.11 9.55 4.80
C ASN A 184 7.01 10.16 5.69
N HIS A 185 6.10 9.36 6.24
CA HIS A 185 5.24 9.81 7.32
C HIS A 185 5.96 9.66 8.66
N GLN A 186 6.05 10.76 9.40
CA GLN A 186 6.81 10.79 10.63
C GLN A 186 5.94 10.34 11.80
N CYS A 187 6.47 9.41 12.60
CA CYS A 187 5.85 8.96 13.84
C CYS A 187 6.34 9.85 15.01
N THR A 188 5.41 10.26 15.88
CA THR A 188 5.77 10.95 17.13
C THR A 188 5.86 9.99 18.31
N TRP A 189 6.52 10.39 19.39
CA TRP A 189 6.60 9.60 20.62
C TRP A 189 5.21 9.32 21.22
N GLY A 190 4.28 10.27 21.16
CA GLY A 190 2.90 10.08 21.61
C GLY A 190 2.14 9.02 20.80
N VAL A 191 2.31 9.04 19.47
CA VAL A 191 1.71 8.03 18.59
C VAL A 191 2.36 6.66 18.81
N LEU A 192 3.68 6.61 18.94
CA LEU A 192 4.42 5.38 19.24
C LEU A 192 3.95 4.74 20.56
N GLY A 193 3.82 5.52 21.63
CA GLY A 193 3.32 5.04 22.92
C GLY A 193 1.88 4.53 22.82
N SER A 194 1.03 5.23 22.07
CA SER A 194 -0.34 4.80 21.78
C SER A 194 -0.37 3.48 21.03
N ALA A 195 0.49 3.30 20.02
CA ALA A 195 0.60 2.06 19.26
C ALA A 195 1.01 0.86 20.12
N LEU A 196 2.04 1.01 20.96
CA LEU A 196 2.50 -0.06 21.87
C LEU A 196 1.40 -0.45 22.86
N TRP A 197 0.75 0.53 23.47
CA TRP A 197 -0.38 0.30 24.37
C TRP A 197 -1.55 -0.38 23.65
N GLY A 198 -1.90 0.08 22.45
CA GLY A 198 -2.96 -0.48 21.62
C GLY A 198 -2.72 -1.94 21.26
N LEU A 199 -1.49 -2.29 20.89
CA LEU A 199 -1.11 -3.66 20.57
C LEU A 199 -1.26 -4.59 21.79
N MET A 200 -0.78 -4.15 22.95
CA MET A 200 -0.92 -4.89 24.20
C MET A 200 -2.39 -5.08 24.58
N GLN A 201 -3.22 -4.03 24.49
CA GLN A 201 -4.66 -4.13 24.75
C GLN A 201 -5.37 -5.09 23.79
N TYR A 202 -5.02 -5.06 22.50
CA TYR A 202 -5.57 -5.97 21.51
C TYR A 202 -5.26 -7.43 21.87
N MET A 203 -3.99 -7.75 22.16
CA MET A 203 -3.59 -9.12 22.53
C MET A 203 -4.27 -9.60 23.81
N GLN A 204 -4.32 -8.73 24.83
CA GLN A 204 -4.97 -9.03 26.10
C GLN A 204 -6.47 -9.25 25.94
N THR A 205 -7.17 -8.37 25.20
CA THR A 205 -8.63 -8.45 25.05
C THR A 205 -9.07 -9.69 24.28
N ASN A 206 -8.29 -10.10 23.28
CA ASN A 206 -8.61 -11.26 22.46
C ASN A 206 -8.04 -12.57 23.05
N GLY A 207 -7.20 -12.51 24.08
CA GLY A 207 -6.51 -13.69 24.62
C GLY A 207 -5.51 -14.31 23.65
N ILE A 208 -4.97 -13.52 22.70
CA ILE A 208 -4.05 -13.99 21.66
C ILE A 208 -2.72 -13.26 21.83
N TRP A 209 -1.69 -14.01 22.20
CA TRP A 209 -0.32 -13.51 22.36
C TRP A 209 0.56 -14.10 21.27
N GLY A 210 1.44 -13.29 20.70
CA GLY A 210 2.19 -13.75 19.54
C GLY A 210 3.08 -12.71 18.88
N SER A 211 3.89 -13.19 17.93
CA SER A 211 4.49 -12.32 16.92
C SER A 211 3.39 -11.62 16.14
N ALA A 212 3.62 -10.37 15.79
CA ALA A 212 2.66 -9.54 15.08
C ALA A 212 3.36 -8.67 14.06
N VAL A 213 2.67 -8.38 12.96
CA VAL A 213 2.98 -7.24 12.10
C VAL A 213 1.81 -6.27 12.19
N PHE A 214 2.10 -4.99 12.18
CA PHE A 214 1.05 -3.99 12.30
C PHE A 214 1.37 -2.69 11.58
N LEU A 215 0.33 -1.99 11.16
CA LEU A 215 0.43 -0.62 10.67
C LEU A 215 -0.04 0.33 11.77
N VAL A 216 0.64 1.46 11.91
CA VAL A 216 0.29 2.52 12.85
C VAL A 216 -0.30 3.67 12.05
N TYR A 217 -1.55 4.00 12.33
CA TYR A 217 -2.23 5.14 11.76
C TYR A 217 -2.41 6.25 12.79
N ASP A 218 -2.30 7.50 12.35
CA ASP A 218 -2.75 8.67 13.09
C ASP A 218 -3.76 9.46 12.23
N GLY A 219 -5.04 9.41 12.60
CA GLY A 219 -6.11 9.89 11.75
C GLY A 219 -6.15 9.12 10.43
N SER A 220 -6.13 9.81 9.29
CA SER A 220 -6.17 9.15 7.97
C SER A 220 -4.81 8.68 7.44
N ASN A 221 -3.71 8.92 8.17
CA ASN A 221 -2.36 8.71 7.66
C ASN A 221 -1.71 7.49 8.30
N VAL A 222 -1.11 6.62 7.48
CA VAL A 222 -0.16 5.61 7.98
C VAL A 222 1.12 6.36 8.38
N VAL A 223 1.51 6.29 9.63
CA VAL A 223 2.70 6.97 10.17
C VAL A 223 3.81 6.01 10.57
N GLY A 224 3.51 4.72 10.67
CA GLY A 224 4.52 3.70 10.95
C GLY A 224 4.11 2.30 10.51
N ASN A 225 5.12 1.46 10.29
CA ASN A 225 5.02 0.01 10.23
C ASN A 225 5.65 -0.55 11.48
N GLY A 226 5.13 -1.65 11.98
CA GLY A 226 5.64 -2.29 13.19
C GLY A 226 5.68 -3.80 13.08
N MET A 227 6.61 -4.38 13.84
CA MET A 227 6.77 -5.81 13.99
C MET A 227 7.13 -6.13 15.45
N LEU A 228 6.44 -7.13 16.00
CA LEU A 228 6.85 -7.84 17.20
C LEU A 228 7.26 -9.24 16.77
N SER A 229 8.48 -9.66 17.05
CA SER A 229 8.97 -10.98 16.66
C SER A 229 10.02 -11.51 17.62
N LEU A 230 10.35 -12.79 17.44
CA LEU A 230 11.60 -13.32 17.98
C LEU A 230 12.78 -12.71 17.21
N THR A 231 13.88 -12.42 17.89
CA THR A 231 15.17 -12.12 17.27
C THR A 231 15.70 -13.41 16.64
N SER A 232 16.05 -13.37 15.36
CA SER A 232 16.79 -14.46 14.72
C SER A 232 18.10 -14.65 15.49
N GLY A 233 18.22 -15.76 16.22
CA GLY A 233 19.45 -16.07 16.95
C GLY A 233 20.61 -16.17 15.96
N THR A 234 21.61 -15.31 16.13
CA THR A 234 22.97 -15.53 15.62
C THR A 234 23.73 -16.41 16.59
#